data_AF-A0A1B8P787-F1
#
_entry.id   AF-A0A1B8P787-F1
#
_cell.length_a   1.000
_cell.length_b   1.000
_cell.length_c   1.000
_cell.angle_alpha   90.00
_cell.angle_beta   90.00
_cell.angle_gamma   90.00
#
_symmetry.space_group_name_H-M   'P 1'
#
loop_
_entity.id
_entity.type
_entity.pdbx_description
1 polymer ?
#
loop_
_entity_poly.entity_id
_entity_poly.type
_entity_poly.pdbx_seq_one_letter_code
_entity_poly.pdbx_strand_id
1 'polypeptide(L)'
;MPIFLEEGVGPLMSSVMTLFILFAMKSTANSLMHTVSTALSYDLRSALGKQEGVTTTMTFNRLMVLIVGVSAFVGMAYLPPVMILWLGILGNGTLMAALFGVTLCSTFWQGSAAGAFASMAAGFGVSAWLLLGTELGWVQGPLYGCLASAVCYVGVSLMTRRVTAYAT
;
A
#
# COMPACT_ATOMS: atom_id res chain seq x y z
N MET A 1 -28.89 0.46 0.99
CA MET A 1 -28.40 0.24 -0.39
C MET A 1 -27.97 1.61 -0.94
N PRO A 2 -27.22 1.73 -2.05
CA PRO A 2 -26.99 3.04 -2.65
C PRO A 2 -28.33 3.70 -2.98
N ILE A 3 -28.54 4.95 -2.54
CA ILE A 3 -29.84 5.66 -2.63
C ILE A 3 -30.39 5.64 -4.07
N PHE A 4 -29.51 5.77 -5.07
CA PHE A 4 -29.86 5.69 -6.49
C PHE A 4 -30.49 4.35 -6.92
N LEU A 5 -30.08 3.23 -6.31
CA LEU A 5 -30.64 1.90 -6.62
C LEU A 5 -31.96 1.63 -5.90
N GLU A 6 -32.27 2.42 -4.88
CA GLU A 6 -33.48 2.29 -4.06
C GLU A 6 -34.63 3.13 -4.63
N GLU A 7 -34.33 4.32 -5.14
CA GLU A 7 -35.35 5.27 -5.63
C GLU A 7 -35.51 5.27 -7.15
N GLY A 8 -34.47 4.92 -7.92
CA GLY A 8 -34.43 5.13 -9.37
C GLY A 8 -34.71 3.90 -10.25
N VAL A 9 -34.81 2.70 -9.68
CA VAL A 9 -34.79 1.45 -10.48
C VAL A 9 -35.77 0.41 -9.94
N GLY A 10 -36.40 -0.35 -10.84
CA GLY A 10 -37.31 -1.43 -10.46
C GLY A 10 -36.64 -2.51 -9.59
N PRO A 11 -37.39 -3.22 -8.72
CA PRO A 11 -36.84 -4.10 -7.68
C PRO A 11 -35.89 -5.19 -8.21
N LEU A 12 -36.20 -5.71 -9.40
CA LEU A 12 -35.45 -6.80 -10.03
C LEU A 12 -34.09 -6.32 -10.55
N MET A 13 -34.05 -5.12 -11.14
CA MET A 13 -32.81 -4.51 -11.64
C MET A 13 -31.92 -4.03 -10.49
N SER A 14 -32.50 -3.47 -9.42
CA SER A 14 -31.77 -3.07 -8.21
C SER A 14 -31.05 -4.26 -7.56
N SER A 15 -31.71 -5.42 -7.52
CA SER A 15 -31.14 -6.67 -7.00
C SER A 15 -29.96 -7.16 -7.86
N VAL A 16 -30.10 -7.14 -9.19
CA VAL A 16 -29.04 -7.52 -10.14
C VAL A 16 -27.83 -6.58 -10.02
N MET A 17 -28.05 -5.27 -9.94
CA MET A 17 -26.97 -4.29 -9.77
C MET A 17 -26.26 -4.45 -8.43
N THR A 18 -27.01 -4.70 -7.35
CA THR A 18 -26.42 -4.96 -6.02
C THR A 18 -25.57 -6.23 -6.01
N LEU A 19 -26.00 -7.29 -6.72
CA LEU A 19 -25.21 -8.50 -6.93
C LEU A 19 -23.87 -8.21 -7.63
N PHE A 20 -23.88 -7.41 -8.70
CA PHE A 20 -22.65 -7.01 -9.38
C PHE A 20 -21.70 -6.21 -8.49
N ILE A 21 -22.23 -5.28 -7.68
CA ILE A 21 -21.44 -4.51 -6.72
C ILE A 21 -20.81 -5.46 -5.67
N LEU A 22 -21.58 -6.40 -5.15
CA LEU A 22 -21.08 -7.40 -4.19
C LEU A 22 -19.99 -8.29 -4.80
N PHE A 23 -20.16 -8.75 -6.04
CA PHE A 23 -19.14 -9.54 -6.73
C PHE A 23 -17.86 -8.73 -6.98
N ALA A 24 -17.99 -7.48 -7.42
CA ALA A 24 -16.84 -6.59 -7.59
C ALA A 24 -16.07 -6.43 -6.27
N MET A 25 -16.75 -6.07 -5.17
CA MET A 25 -16.12 -5.91 -3.86
C MET A 25 -15.45 -7.20 -3.36
N LYS A 26 -16.11 -8.36 -3.51
CA LYS A 26 -15.52 -9.65 -3.11
C LYS A 26 -14.28 -10.00 -3.94
N SER A 27 -14.27 -9.68 -5.24
CA SER A 27 -13.10 -9.92 -6.09
C SER A 27 -11.89 -9.09 -5.65
N THR A 28 -12.09 -7.80 -5.33
CA THR A 28 -11.03 -6.91 -4.84
C THR A 28 -10.52 -7.38 -3.47
N ALA A 29 -11.43 -7.73 -2.56
CA ALA A 29 -11.06 -8.22 -1.23
C ALA A 29 -10.22 -9.51 -1.31
N ASN A 30 -10.60 -10.46 -2.17
CA ASN A 30 -9.86 -11.71 -2.35
C ASN A 30 -8.46 -11.47 -2.92
N SER A 31 -8.34 -10.62 -3.94
CA SER A 31 -7.04 -10.26 -4.51
C SER A 31 -6.13 -9.58 -3.47
N LEU A 32 -6.65 -8.62 -2.70
CA LEU A 32 -5.88 -7.93 -1.66
C LEU A 32 -5.45 -8.89 -0.54
N MET A 33 -6.35 -9.75 -0.06
CA MET A 33 -5.99 -10.76 0.95
C MET A 33 -4.91 -11.69 0.44
N HIS A 34 -4.98 -12.12 -0.82
CA HIS A 34 -3.95 -12.95 -1.44
C HIS A 34 -2.62 -12.21 -1.58
N THR A 35 -2.61 -10.95 -2.02
CA THR A 35 -1.38 -10.16 -2.12
C THR A 35 -0.71 -9.96 -0.77
N VAL A 36 -1.49 -9.60 0.27
CA VAL A 36 -0.98 -9.42 1.64
C VAL A 36 -0.48 -10.74 2.22
N SER A 37 -1.22 -11.83 2.00
CA SER A 37 -0.83 -13.21 2.33
C SER A 37 0.54 -13.56 1.77
N THR A 38 0.77 -13.30 0.48
CA THR A 38 2.05 -13.60 -0.18
C THR A 38 3.18 -12.68 0.29
N ALA A 39 2.91 -11.38 0.47
CA ALA A 39 3.89 -10.42 0.96
C ALA A 39 4.35 -10.77 2.39
N LEU A 40 3.42 -11.09 3.31
CA LEU A 40 3.80 -11.53 4.65
C LEU A 40 4.48 -12.91 4.65
N SER A 41 4.09 -13.83 3.79
CA SER A 41 4.67 -15.17 3.80
C SER A 41 6.07 -15.26 3.22
N TYR A 42 6.36 -14.41 2.22
CA TYR A 42 7.63 -14.43 1.53
C TYR A 42 8.55 -13.31 2.03
N ASP A 43 8.11 -12.05 2.00
CA ASP A 43 8.97 -10.90 2.30
C ASP A 43 9.31 -10.85 3.79
N LEU A 44 8.32 -10.98 4.68
CA LEU A 44 8.55 -10.95 6.13
C LEU A 44 9.33 -12.20 6.59
N ARG A 45 9.04 -13.38 6.03
CA ARG A 45 9.76 -14.61 6.36
C ARG A 45 11.22 -14.55 5.89
N SER A 46 11.45 -14.07 4.68
CA SER A 46 12.80 -13.86 4.15
C SER A 46 13.58 -12.87 5.02
N ALA A 47 12.94 -11.78 5.46
CA ALA A 47 13.54 -10.81 6.37
C ALA A 47 13.86 -11.38 7.76
N LEU A 48 13.06 -12.34 8.26
CA LEU A 48 13.26 -13.02 9.55
C LEU A 48 14.27 -14.18 9.50
N GLY A 49 14.82 -14.52 8.32
CA GLY A 49 15.85 -15.56 8.17
C GLY A 49 15.38 -16.99 8.48
N LYS A 50 14.08 -17.23 8.67
CA LYS A 50 13.53 -18.56 8.96
C LYS A 50 13.21 -19.33 7.67
N GLN A 51 14.11 -20.22 7.27
CA GLN A 51 13.90 -21.15 6.15
C GLN A 51 13.60 -22.56 6.65
N GLU A 52 12.38 -22.87 7.10
CA GLU A 52 12.01 -24.26 7.40
C GLU A 52 10.54 -24.62 7.04
N GLY A 53 10.39 -25.68 6.23
CA GLY A 53 9.21 -26.56 6.10
C GLY A 53 7.96 -26.05 5.34
N VAL A 54 7.62 -26.68 4.21
CA VAL A 54 6.42 -26.38 3.39
C VAL A 54 5.12 -26.35 4.22
N THR A 55 4.96 -27.25 5.20
CA THR A 55 3.77 -27.31 6.08
C THR A 55 3.70 -26.17 7.09
N THR A 56 4.84 -25.77 7.69
CA THR A 56 4.94 -24.62 8.60
C THR A 56 4.65 -23.32 7.86
N THR A 57 5.05 -23.22 6.59
CA THR A 57 4.85 -22.02 5.77
C THR A 57 3.39 -21.75 5.42
N MET A 58 2.60 -22.80 5.14
CA MET A 58 1.19 -22.64 4.81
C MET A 58 0.35 -22.26 6.04
N THR A 59 0.68 -22.81 7.20
CA THR A 59 0.01 -22.48 8.47
C THR A 59 0.33 -21.06 8.91
N PHE A 60 1.60 -20.63 8.79
CA PHE A 60 2.00 -19.25 9.06
C PHE A 60 1.26 -18.26 8.16
N ASN A 61 1.17 -18.57 6.87
CA ASN A 61 0.44 -17.75 5.91
C ASN A 61 -1.05 -17.58 6.30
N ARG A 62 -1.74 -18.71 6.56
CA ARG A 62 -3.14 -18.68 7.00
C ARG A 62 -3.34 -17.91 8.29
N LEU A 63 -2.41 -18.02 9.24
CA LEU A 63 -2.45 -17.28 10.49
C LEU A 63 -2.32 -15.77 10.25
N MET A 64 -1.39 -15.35 9.39
CA MET A 64 -1.19 -13.94 9.05
C MET A 64 -2.42 -13.36 8.34
N VAL A 65 -3.00 -14.09 7.39
CA VAL A 65 -4.26 -13.69 6.73
C VAL A 65 -5.40 -13.59 7.74
N LEU A 66 -5.49 -14.53 8.67
CA LEU A 66 -6.50 -14.49 9.73
C LEU A 66 -6.32 -13.25 10.62
N ILE A 67 -5.09 -12.93 11.02
CA ILE A 67 -4.81 -11.73 11.84
C ILE A 67 -5.20 -10.46 11.08
N VAL A 68 -4.81 -10.33 9.81
CA VAL A 68 -5.16 -9.17 8.97
C VAL A 68 -6.66 -9.09 8.72
N GLY A 69 -7.33 -10.23 8.47
CA GLY A 69 -8.77 -10.29 8.26
C GLY A 69 -9.55 -9.92 9.53
N VAL A 70 -9.12 -10.43 10.69
CA VAL A 70 -9.72 -10.09 11.98
C VAL A 70 -9.48 -8.62 12.32
N SER A 71 -8.28 -8.08 12.09
CA SER A 71 -8.01 -6.66 12.35
C SER A 71 -8.84 -5.74 11.44
N ALA A 72 -9.03 -6.10 10.17
CA ALA A 72 -9.90 -5.37 9.25
C ALA A 72 -11.38 -5.45 9.68
N PHE A 73 -11.85 -6.62 10.14
CA PHE A 73 -13.20 -6.81 10.63
C PHE A 73 -13.48 -6.01 11.90
N VAL A 74 -12.57 -6.08 12.88
CA VAL A 74 -12.61 -5.26 14.09
C VAL A 74 -12.57 -3.78 13.72
N GLY A 75 -11.73 -3.41 12.75
CA GLY A 75 -11.66 -2.05 12.26
C GLY A 75 -13.00 -1.55 11.71
N MET A 76 -13.67 -2.35 10.89
CA MET A 76 -15.00 -2.02 10.36
C MET A 76 -16.07 -1.93 11.46
N ALA A 77 -15.99 -2.77 12.49
CA ALA A 77 -16.99 -2.81 13.55
C ALA A 77 -16.92 -1.60 14.50
N TYR A 78 -15.73 -1.06 14.74
CA TYR A 78 -15.51 -0.02 15.76
C TYR A 78 -15.11 1.36 15.22
N LEU A 79 -14.64 1.48 13.96
CA LEU A 79 -14.25 2.78 13.40
C LEU A 79 -15.43 3.48 12.68
N PRO A 80 -15.61 4.80 12.87
CA PRO A 80 -16.60 5.55 12.11
C PRO A 80 -16.26 5.56 10.60
N PRO A 81 -17.27 5.60 9.70
CA PRO A 81 -17.07 5.48 8.26
C PRO A 81 -16.08 6.50 7.66
N VAL A 82 -16.08 7.72 8.19
CA VAL A 82 -15.15 8.78 7.78
C VAL A 82 -13.71 8.39 8.07
N MET A 83 -13.45 7.74 9.21
CA MET A 83 -12.10 7.33 9.61
C MET A 83 -11.61 6.16 8.76
N ILE A 84 -12.49 5.26 8.33
CA ILE A 84 -12.14 4.17 7.40
C ILE A 84 -11.70 4.74 6.05
N LEU A 85 -12.45 5.71 5.51
CA LEU A 85 -12.10 6.38 4.26
C LEU A 85 -10.78 7.14 4.38
N TRP A 86 -10.57 7.81 5.51
CA TRP A 86 -9.33 8.54 5.79
C TRP A 86 -8.12 7.61 5.95
N LEU A 87 -8.29 6.46 6.61
CA LEU A 87 -7.26 5.41 6.70
C LEU A 87 -6.91 4.86 5.31
N GLY A 88 -7.91 4.68 4.46
CA GLY A 88 -7.71 4.23 3.08
C GLY A 88 -6.88 5.24 2.27
N ILE A 89 -7.20 6.53 2.40
CA ILE A 89 -6.47 7.61 1.74
C ILE A 89 -5.02 7.68 2.26
N LEU A 90 -4.84 7.67 3.59
CA LEU A 90 -3.51 7.78 4.18
C LEU A 90 -2.67 6.55 3.87
N GLY A 91 -3.21 5.34 4.04
CA GLY A 91 -2.52 4.10 3.77
C GLY A 91 -2.12 3.96 2.30
N ASN A 92 -3.06 4.10 1.37
CA ASN A 92 -2.76 3.94 -0.06
C ASN A 92 -1.89 5.08 -0.59
N GLY A 93 -2.13 6.32 -0.15
CA GLY A 93 -1.36 7.49 -0.58
C GLY A 93 0.09 7.47 -0.12
N THR A 94 0.34 7.18 1.17
CA THR A 94 1.71 7.13 1.70
C THR A 94 2.49 5.92 1.17
N LEU A 95 1.83 4.77 0.97
CA LEU A 95 2.45 3.59 0.36
C LEU A 95 2.84 3.86 -1.11
N MET A 96 1.97 4.52 -1.87
CA MET A 96 2.26 4.94 -3.24
C MET A 96 3.49 5.86 -3.28
N ALA A 97 3.53 6.88 -2.40
CA ALA A 97 4.65 7.82 -2.32
C ALA A 97 5.97 7.15 -1.93
N ALA A 98 5.94 6.18 -1.02
CA ALA A 98 7.14 5.45 -0.59
C ALA A 98 7.71 4.53 -1.67
N LEU A 99 6.85 3.86 -2.45
CA LEU A 99 7.27 2.88 -3.46
C LEU A 99 7.56 3.50 -4.83
N PHE A 100 7.09 4.72 -5.09
CA PHE A 100 7.23 5.38 -6.40
C PHE A 100 8.70 5.49 -6.84
N GLY A 101 9.58 6.01 -5.98
CA GLY A 101 11.01 6.16 -6.30
C GLY A 101 11.68 4.82 -6.61
N VAL A 102 11.43 3.81 -5.78
CA VAL A 102 12.09 2.49 -5.93
C VAL A 102 11.56 1.69 -7.11
N THR A 103 10.29 1.81 -7.48
CA THR A 103 9.70 1.00 -8.55
C THR A 103 9.82 1.66 -9.93
N LEU A 104 9.52 2.96 -10.03
CA LEU A 104 9.55 3.67 -11.31
C LEU A 104 10.92 4.26 -11.61
N CYS A 105 11.57 4.93 -10.65
CA CYS A 105 12.87 5.56 -10.94
C CYS A 105 13.98 4.52 -11.12
N SER A 106 13.89 3.34 -10.49
CA SER A 106 14.86 2.25 -10.70
C SER A 106 14.82 1.67 -12.11
N THR A 107 13.67 1.75 -12.80
CA THR A 107 13.51 1.28 -14.18
C THR A 107 14.31 2.16 -15.15
N PHE A 108 14.37 3.47 -14.89
CA PHE A 108 15.11 4.43 -15.72
C PHE A 108 16.53 4.70 -15.21
N TRP A 109 16.79 4.49 -13.92
CA TRP A 109 18.05 4.81 -13.26
C TRP A 109 18.42 3.73 -12.24
N GLN A 110 19.44 2.91 -12.52
CA GLN A 110 19.87 1.88 -11.56
C GLN A 110 20.64 2.50 -10.38
N GLY A 111 19.93 2.89 -9.34
CA GLY A 111 20.50 3.58 -8.19
C GLY A 111 21.20 2.67 -7.17
N SER A 112 21.75 3.28 -6.12
CA SER A 112 22.33 2.56 -4.97
C SER A 112 21.24 2.06 -4.01
N ALA A 113 21.51 0.99 -3.25
CA ALA A 113 20.61 0.51 -2.21
C ALA A 113 20.30 1.58 -1.15
N ALA A 114 21.28 2.42 -0.81
CA ALA A 114 21.09 3.56 0.09
C ALA A 114 20.10 4.60 -0.49
N GLY A 115 20.15 4.85 -1.80
CA GLY A 115 19.19 5.71 -2.49
C GLY A 115 17.77 5.16 -2.49
N ALA A 116 17.63 3.83 -2.59
CA ALA A 116 16.32 3.17 -2.47
C ALA A 116 15.69 3.40 -1.09
N PHE A 117 16.40 3.11 0.00
CA PHE A 117 15.86 3.33 1.35
C PHE A 117 15.59 4.81 1.64
N ALA A 118 16.48 5.72 1.22
CA ALA A 118 16.27 7.15 1.38
C ALA A 118 15.01 7.64 0.64
N SER A 119 14.75 7.12 -0.56
CA SER A 119 13.55 7.46 -1.34
C SER A 119 12.26 6.96 -0.71
N MET A 120 12.28 5.78 -0.07
CA MET A 120 11.12 5.24 0.65
C MET A 120 10.81 6.07 1.88
N ALA A 121 11.83 6.40 2.68
CA ALA A 121 11.69 7.20 3.88
C ALA A 121 11.23 8.64 3.57
N ALA A 122 11.81 9.26 2.54
CA ALA A 122 11.43 10.61 2.11
C ALA A 122 10.00 10.65 1.54
N GLY A 123 9.64 9.70 0.68
CA GLY A 123 8.29 9.62 0.11
C GLY A 123 7.22 9.41 1.18
N PHE A 124 7.45 8.48 2.11
CA PHE A 124 6.57 8.23 3.24
C PHE A 124 6.48 9.46 4.16
N GLY A 125 7.63 10.02 4.56
CA GLY A 125 7.69 11.13 5.51
C GLY A 125 7.02 12.40 4.98
N VAL A 126 7.30 12.77 3.71
CA VAL A 126 6.69 13.95 3.08
C VAL A 126 5.19 13.74 2.88
N SER A 127 4.76 12.57 2.38
CA SER A 127 3.33 12.31 2.20
C SER A 127 2.58 12.24 3.53
N ALA A 128 3.16 11.64 4.57
CA ALA A 128 2.54 11.55 5.89
C ALA A 128 2.45 12.93 6.55
N TRP A 129 3.51 13.73 6.45
CA TRP A 129 3.52 15.09 6.98
C TRP A 129 2.51 16.00 6.29
N LEU A 130 2.37 15.91 4.97
CA LEU A 130 1.39 16.70 4.23
C LEU A 130 -0.05 16.26 4.55
N LEU A 131 -0.32 14.96 4.65
CA LEU A 131 -1.67 14.47 4.95
C LEU A 131 -2.10 14.69 6.41
N LEU A 132 -1.16 14.68 7.37
CA LEU A 132 -1.46 14.84 8.80
C LEU A 132 -1.33 16.29 9.29
N GLY A 133 -0.43 17.07 8.69
CA GLY A 133 -0.04 18.40 9.16
C GLY A 133 -0.59 19.57 8.34
N THR A 134 -1.18 19.31 7.18
CA THR A 134 -1.67 20.37 6.29
C THR A 134 -3.08 20.07 5.77
N GLU A 135 -3.80 21.11 5.34
CA GLU A 135 -5.11 20.98 4.66
C GLU A 135 -4.98 20.67 3.15
N LEU A 136 -3.81 20.23 2.71
CA LEU A 136 -3.60 19.86 1.30
C LEU A 136 -4.50 18.68 0.93
N GLY A 137 -5.03 18.73 -0.29
CA GLY A 137 -5.98 17.74 -0.77
C GLY A 137 -5.40 16.32 -0.73
N TRP A 138 -6.29 15.34 -0.54
CA TRP A 138 -5.97 13.91 -0.49
C TRP A 138 -5.15 13.37 -1.68
N VAL A 139 -5.19 14.04 -2.83
CA VAL A 139 -4.38 13.72 -4.03
C VAL A 139 -3.03 14.44 -4.02
N GLN A 140 -3.01 15.68 -3.55
CA GLN A 140 -1.84 16.56 -3.62
C GLN A 140 -0.74 16.07 -2.68
N GLY A 141 -1.09 15.66 -1.46
CA GLY A 141 -0.15 15.15 -0.46
C GLY A 141 0.70 13.97 -1.00
N PRO A 142 0.08 12.88 -1.48
CA PRO A 142 0.80 11.77 -2.09
C PRO A 142 1.61 12.16 -3.32
N LEU A 143 1.11 13.08 -4.16
CA LEU A 143 1.81 13.51 -5.37
C LEU A 143 3.14 14.21 -5.05
N TYR A 144 3.14 15.11 -4.07
CA TYR A 144 4.38 15.74 -3.59
C TYR A 144 5.30 14.72 -2.92
N GLY A 145 4.74 13.72 -2.22
CA GLY A 145 5.50 12.59 -1.69
C GLY A 145 6.21 11.78 -2.79
N CYS A 146 5.54 11.48 -3.90
CA CYS A 146 6.14 10.81 -5.06
C CYS A 146 7.30 11.61 -5.66
N LEU A 147 7.14 12.93 -5.80
CA LEU A 147 8.21 13.82 -6.26
C LEU A 147 9.40 13.81 -5.32
N ALA A 148 9.17 13.91 -4.00
CA ALA A 148 10.22 13.85 -3.00
C ALA A 148 10.96 12.50 -3.04
N SER A 149 10.23 11.40 -3.17
CA SER A 149 10.80 10.06 -3.35
C SER A 149 11.70 9.98 -4.58
N ALA A 150 11.25 10.45 -5.73
CA ALA A 150 12.03 10.45 -6.97
C ALA A 150 13.32 11.29 -6.88
N VAL A 151 13.23 12.50 -6.31
CA VAL A 151 14.38 13.39 -6.13
C VAL A 151 15.39 12.78 -5.16
N CYS A 152 14.93 12.23 -4.03
CA CYS A 152 15.81 11.57 -3.08
C CYS A 152 16.48 10.33 -3.66
N TYR A 153 15.76 9.53 -4.47
CA TYR A 153 16.33 8.35 -5.12
C TYR A 153 17.52 8.72 -6.01
N VAL A 154 17.32 9.70 -6.91
CA VAL A 154 18.36 10.14 -7.85
C VAL A 154 19.48 10.87 -7.11
N GLY A 155 19.14 11.80 -6.21
CA GLY A 155 20.11 12.60 -5.47
C GLY A 155 21.04 11.75 -4.60
N VAL A 156 20.48 10.88 -3.77
CA VAL A 156 21.27 9.99 -2.91
C VAL A 156 22.02 8.96 -3.75
N SER A 157 21.43 8.44 -4.82
CA SER A 157 22.14 7.53 -5.70
C SER A 157 23.36 8.18 -6.37
N LEU A 158 23.28 9.45 -6.77
CA LEU A 158 24.42 10.18 -7.36
C LEU A 158 25.53 10.40 -6.35
N MET A 159 25.17 10.74 -5.11
CA MET A 159 26.13 10.91 -4.02
C MET A 159 26.80 9.58 -3.65
N THR A 160 26.05 8.48 -3.61
CA THR A 160 26.59 7.17 -3.22
C THR A 160 27.44 6.54 -4.34
N ARG A 161 27.05 6.69 -5.62
CA ARG A 161 27.85 6.19 -6.75
C ARG A 161 29.26 6.80 -6.77
N ARG A 162 29.39 8.07 -6.37
CA ARG A 162 30.70 8.74 -6.24
C ARG A 162 31.54 8.11 -5.14
N VAL A 163 30.95 7.74 -4.00
CA VAL A 163 31.69 7.15 -2.87
C VAL A 163 32.30 5.79 -3.23
N THR A 164 31.61 4.95 -4.01
CA THR A 164 32.15 3.65 -4.43
C THR A 164 33.28 3.80 -5.47
N ALA A 165 33.24 4.84 -6.31
CA ALA A 165 34.26 5.09 -7.34
C ALA A 165 35.61 5.60 -6.79
N TYR A 166 35.65 6.14 -5.56
CA TYR A 166 36.88 6.56 -4.89
C TYR A 166 37.48 5.47 -3.97
N ALA A 167 36.81 4.32 -3.83
CA ALA A 167 37.24 3.22 -2.97
C ALA A 167 37.96 2.08 -3.73
N THR A 168 38.30 2.30 -5.01
CA THR A 168 39.10 1.43 -5.88
C THR A 168 40.34 2.17 -6.34
#